data_AF-A0A923WPI8-F1
#
_entry.id   AF-A0A923WPI8-F1
#
_cell.length_a   1.000
_cell.length_b   1.000
_cell.length_c   1.000
_cell.angle_alpha   90.00
_cell.angle_beta   90.00
_cell.angle_gamma   90.00
#
_symmetry.space_group_name_H-M   'P 1'
#
loop_
_entity.id
_entity.type
_entity.pdbx_description
1 polymer ?
#
loop_
_entity_poly.entity_id
_entity_poly.type
_entity_poly.pdbx_seq_one_letter_code
_entity_poly.pdbx_strand_id
1 'polypeptide(L)' 'MLITKAISRFKLTSINEEVFSESEGDQKLISGKFNIRYSGDITGDSVLMELKNYKFASLSYHLWS' A
#
# COMPACT_ATOMS: atom_id res chain seq x y z
N MET A 1 -16.00 18.15 24.31
CA MET A 1 -16.00 17.05 23.31
C MET A 1 -15.31 15.86 23.95
N LEU A 2 -16.04 14.79 24.24
CA LEU A 2 -15.42 13.53 24.70
C LEU A 2 -14.83 12.84 23.47
N ILE A 3 -13.53 12.53 23.49
CA ILE A 3 -12.90 11.72 22.46
C ILE A 3 -13.13 10.26 22.84
N THR A 4 -14.03 9.58 22.15
CA THR A 4 -14.23 8.14 22.30
C THR A 4 -13.28 7.41 21.36
N LYS A 5 -12.50 6.47 21.90
CA LYS A 5 -11.64 5.59 21.10
C LYS A 5 -12.51 4.48 20.50
N ALA A 6 -12.51 4.36 19.19
CA ALA A 6 -13.08 3.22 18.46
C ALA A 6 -11.98 2.23 18.09
N ILE A 7 -12.24 0.94 18.24
CA ILE A 7 -11.35 -0.14 17.87
C ILE A 7 -12.08 -1.06 16.88
N SER A 8 -11.44 -1.38 15.77
CA SER A 8 -12.02 -2.27 14.75
C SER A 8 -10.94 -3.08 14.07
N ARG A 9 -11.32 -4.29 13.62
CA ARG A 9 -10.50 -5.09 12.70
C ARG A 9 -10.84 -4.69 11.28
N PHE A 10 -9.86 -4.74 10.38
CA PHE A 10 -10.08 -4.57 8.96
C PHE A 10 -9.58 -5.80 8.18
N LYS A 11 -10.18 -6.04 7.03
CA LYS A 11 -9.75 -7.05 6.05
C LYS A 11 -9.73 -6.42 4.66
N LEU A 12 -8.64 -6.60 3.93
CA LEU A 12 -8.61 -6.32 2.49
C LEU A 12 -9.41 -7.40 1.76
N THR A 13 -10.47 -6.99 1.06
CA THR A 13 -11.35 -7.89 0.31
C THR A 13 -11.01 -7.96 -1.16
N SER A 14 -10.38 -6.91 -1.70
CA SER A 14 -9.82 -6.87 -3.04
C SER A 14 -8.59 -5.98 -3.03
N ILE A 15 -7.59 -6.36 -3.80
CA ILE A 15 -6.34 -5.63 -3.97
C ILE A 15 -6.05 -5.57 -5.47
N ASN A 16 -5.97 -4.38 -6.03
CA ASN A 16 -5.43 -4.16 -7.37
C ASN A 16 -4.28 -3.15 -7.26
N GLU A 17 -3.12 -3.50 -7.81
CA GLU A 17 -1.96 -2.64 -7.88
C GLU A 17 -1.40 -2.68 -9.31
N GLU A 18 -1.16 -1.51 -9.89
CA GLU A 18 -0.70 -1.37 -11.26
C GLU A 18 0.52 -0.45 -11.30
N VAL A 19 1.60 -0.90 -11.95
CA VAL A 19 2.74 -0.03 -12.26
C VAL A 19 2.32 0.91 -13.38
N PHE A 20 2.34 2.21 -13.12
CA PHE A 20 2.00 3.22 -14.13
C PHE A 20 3.21 3.99 -14.65
N SER A 21 4.36 3.87 -13.96
CA SER A 21 5.64 4.43 -14.40
C SER A 21 6.80 3.63 -13.83
N GLU A 22 7.81 3.38 -14.64
CA GLU A 22 9.04 2.68 -14.27
C GLU A 22 10.23 3.42 -14.90
N SER A 23 11.30 3.59 -14.13
CA SER A 23 12.57 4.15 -14.62
C SER A 23 13.64 3.08 -14.65
N GLU A 24 14.67 3.26 -15.48
CA GLU A 24 15.81 2.34 -15.62
C GLU A 24 16.58 2.11 -14.32
N GLY A 25 16.38 2.94 -13.30
CA GLY A 25 17.07 2.89 -12.00
C GLY A 25 16.34 2.14 -10.89
N ASP A 26 15.66 1.04 -11.21
CA ASP A 26 14.95 0.18 -10.25
C ASP A 26 13.86 0.89 -9.42
N GLN A 27 13.21 1.90 -10.02
CA GLN A 27 12.14 2.66 -9.38
C GLN A 27 10.81 2.45 -10.10
N LYS A 28 9.77 2.13 -9.34
CA LYS A 28 8.40 1.92 -9.83
C LYS A 28 7.43 2.83 -9.10
N LEU A 29 6.61 3.53 -9.87
CA LEU A 29 5.43 4.20 -9.35
C LEU A 29 4.22 3.29 -9.56
N ILE A 30 3.53 3.01 -8.46
CA ILE A 30 2.42 2.07 -8.41
C ILE A 30 1.17 2.80 -7.94
N SER A 31 0.07 2.62 -8.66
CA SER A 31 -1.27 3.00 -8.19
C SER A 31 -1.93 1.78 -7.57
N GLY A 32 -2.52 1.95 -6.39
CA GLY A 32 -3.18 0.88 -5.66
C GLY A 32 -4.64 1.21 -5.40
N LYS A 33 -5.54 0.24 -5.59
CA LYS A 33 -6.94 0.29 -5.18
C LYS A 33 -7.23 -0.91 -4.28
N PHE A 34 -7.65 -0.62 -3.06
CA PHE A 34 -7.94 -1.62 -2.03
C PHE A 34 -9.37 -1.48 -1.57
N ASN A 35 -10.15 -2.56 -1.65
CA ASN A 35 -11.44 -2.62 -0.97
C ASN A 35 -11.21 -3.17 0.43
N ILE A 36 -11.72 -2.46 1.45
CA ILE A 36 -11.50 -2.78 2.86
C ILE A 36 -12.83 -3.00 3.54
N ARG A 37 -12.96 -4.07 4.32
CA ARG A 37 -14.10 -4.30 5.21
C ARG A 37 -13.68 -4.16 6.67
N TYR A 38 -14.41 -3.34 7.41
CA TYR A 38 -14.23 -3.15 8.85
C TYR A 38 -15.27 -3.92 9.66
N SER A 39 -14.86 -4.45 10.80
CA SER A 39 -15.73 -5.11 11.77
C SER A 39 -15.28 -4.76 13.19
N GLY A 40 -16.21 -4.27 14.02
CA GLY A 40 -15.96 -3.80 15.39
C GLY A 40 -16.80 -2.56 15.67
N ASP A 41 -16.26 -1.64 16.48
CA ASP A 41 -16.91 -0.35 16.79
C ASP A 41 -17.25 0.46 15.54
N ILE A 42 -16.50 0.26 14.45
CA ILE A 42 -16.78 0.73 13.09
C ILE A 42 -17.01 -0.51 12.22
N THR A 43 -18.17 -0.53 11.55
CA THR A 43 -18.54 -1.59 10.61
C THR A 43 -18.94 -0.95 9.28
N GLY A 44 -18.41 -1.49 8.19
CA GLY A 44 -18.68 -1.00 6.85
C GLY A 44 -17.58 -1.36 5.86
N ASP A 45 -17.73 -0.89 4.64
CA ASP A 45 -16.78 -1.06 3.55
C ASP A 45 -16.16 0.29 3.15
N SER A 46 -14.89 0.29 2.75
CA SER A 46 -14.22 1.46 2.17
C SER A 46 -13.43 1.08 0.92
N VAL A 47 -13.09 2.09 0.14
CA VAL A 47 -12.12 2.00 -0.95
C VAL A 47 -10.96 2.92 -0.60
N LEU A 48 -9.75 2.36 -0.53
CA LEU A 48 -8.51 3.08 -0.34
C LEU A 48 -7.76 3.16 -1.67
N MET A 49 -7.35 4.37 -2.04
CA MET A 49 -6.52 4.64 -3.21
C MET A 49 -5.14 5.10 -2.74
N GLU A 50 -4.08 4.47 -3.23
CA GLU A 50 -2.70 4.81 -2.87
C GLU A 50 -1.86 5.10 -4.11
N LEU A 51 -0.88 6.00 -3.95
CA LEU A 51 0.23 6.17 -4.88
C LEU A 51 1.51 5.82 -4.13
N LYS A 52 2.24 4.83 -4.63
CA LYS A 52 3.46 4.31 -4.02
C LYS A 52 4.65 4.56 -4.92
N ASN A 53 5.78 4.84 -4.28
CA ASN A 53 7.08 4.90 -4.92
C ASN A 53 7.93 3.75 -4.35
N TYR A 54 8.14 2.71 -5.15
CA TYR A 54 9.01 1.59 -4.81
C TYR A 54 10.40 1.83 -5.41
N LYS A 55 11.43 1.72 -4.59
CA LYS A 55 12.84 1.76 -5.01
C LYS A 55 13.51 0.48 -4.54
N PHE A 56 14.01 -0.34 -5.47
CA PHE A 56 14.84 -1.48 -5.08
C PHE A 56 16.24 -0.99 -4.73
N ALA A 57 16.79 -1.48 -3.62
CA ALA A 57 18.19 -1.24 -3.30
C ALA A 57 19.04 -2.17 -4.18
N SER A 58 19.80 -1.62 -5.11
CA SER A 58 20.81 -2.39 -5.85
C SER A 58 21.89 -2.87 -4.86
N LEU A 59 22.01 -4.18 -4.66
CA LEU A 59 23.17 -4.76 -3.99
C LEU A 59 24.35 -4.67 -4.96
N SER A 60 25.21 -3.66 -4.76
CA SER A 60 26.46 -3.52 -5.51
C SER A 60 27.42 -4.65 -5.13
N TYR A 61 27.44 -5.74 -5.90
CA TYR A 61 28.55 -6.70 -5.83
C TYR A 61 29.76 -6.06 -6.51
N HIS A 62 30.63 -5.41 -5.73
CA HIS A 62 31.98 -5.11 -6.19
C HIS A 62 32.76 -6.42 -6.30
N LEU A 63 32.71 -7.03 -7.49
CA LEU A 63 33.68 -8.03 -7.90
C LEU A 63 35.00 -7.30 -8.14
N TRP A 64 35.94 -7.45 -7.20
CA TRP A 64 37.31 -7.01 -7.39
C TRP A 64 37.97 -7.94 -8.42
N SER A 65 38.41 -7.36 -9.54
CA SER A 65 39.38 -7.95 -10.47
C SER A 65 40.78 -7.46 -10.14
#